data_AF-A0A1B6C8X5-F1
#
_entry.id   AF-A0A1B6C8X5-F1
#
_cell.length_a   1.000
_cell.length_b   1.000
_cell.length_c   1.000
_cell.angle_alpha   90.00
_cell.angle_beta   90.00
_cell.angle_gamma   90.00
#
_symmetry.space_group_name_H-M   'P 1'
#
loop_
_entity.id
_entity.type
_entity.pdbx_description
1 polymer ?
#
loop_
_entity_poly.entity_id
_entity_poly.type
_entity_poly.pdbx_seq_one_letter_code
_entity_poly.pdbx_strand_id
1 'polypeptide(L)'
;MTSFLTESLSIKWPTDLVKFPVVDFSHQHITLTEDIDINTPRVMHPQDFPVSGESGKYLSLVLWLNNNEINDTSIVVEMATIILERPTLLMWIDLSNNQISEIDDVLQEFTNLNILYLHSNNISDINGIDKLANIPSLRTLTLHDNPIDSIPNYRTTILNLLPQIASLDLQVHEY
;
A
#
# COMPACT_ATOMS: atom_id res chain seq x y z
N MET A 1 -23.91 -39.16 3.49
CA MET A 1 -23.58 -38.12 4.50
C MET A 1 -22.10 -37.83 4.32
N THR A 2 -21.80 -36.87 3.46
CA THR A 2 -20.46 -36.46 3.04
C THR A 2 -19.86 -35.52 4.08
N SER A 3 -18.81 -35.95 4.80
CA SER A 3 -17.95 -35.02 5.53
C SER A 3 -16.83 -34.56 4.60
N PHE A 4 -16.93 -33.33 4.12
CA PHE A 4 -15.76 -32.62 3.60
C PHE A 4 -14.91 -32.22 4.80
N LEU A 5 -13.77 -32.90 4.95
CA LEU A 5 -12.66 -32.38 5.72
C LEU A 5 -12.16 -31.16 4.94
N THR A 6 -12.44 -29.96 5.45
CA THR A 6 -11.68 -28.78 5.07
C THR A 6 -10.29 -28.95 5.63
N GLU A 7 -9.39 -29.54 4.84
CA GLU A 7 -7.96 -29.42 5.07
C GLU A 7 -7.64 -27.93 5.09
N SER A 8 -7.38 -27.40 6.28
CA SER A 8 -6.78 -26.10 6.42
C SER A 8 -5.38 -26.20 5.81
N LEU A 9 -5.23 -25.65 4.61
CA LEU A 9 -3.94 -25.23 4.05
C LEU A 9 -3.39 -24.11 4.95
N SER A 10 -2.99 -24.52 6.15
CA SER A 10 -2.15 -23.78 7.06
C SER A 10 -0.77 -23.78 6.42
N ILE A 11 -0.60 -22.90 5.43
CA ILE A 11 0.73 -22.44 5.04
C ILE A 11 1.35 -21.94 6.34
N LYS A 12 2.22 -22.77 6.90
CA LYS A 12 3.05 -22.42 8.04
C LYS A 12 3.94 -21.30 7.53
N TRP A 13 3.58 -20.07 7.85
CA TRP A 13 4.50 -18.94 7.73
C TRP A 13 5.82 -19.36 8.35
N PRO A 14 6.97 -19.14 7.68
CA PRO A 14 8.23 -19.22 8.37
C PRO A 14 8.11 -18.31 9.59
N THR A 15 8.40 -18.84 10.78
CA THR A 15 8.27 -18.14 12.07
C THR A 15 9.19 -16.92 12.20
N ASP A 16 9.88 -16.55 11.13
CA ASP A 16 10.74 -15.39 11.01
C ASP A 16 10.02 -14.34 10.15
N LEU A 17 9.18 -13.53 10.80
CA LEU A 17 8.61 -12.26 10.30
C LEU A 17 9.67 -11.22 9.84
N VAL A 18 10.92 -11.63 9.66
CA VAL A 18 12.09 -10.74 9.58
C VAL A 18 12.45 -10.37 8.14
N LYS A 19 11.95 -11.06 7.10
CA LYS A 19 12.19 -10.66 5.70
C LYS A 19 11.05 -11.08 4.76
N PHE A 20 10.01 -10.26 4.65
CA PHE A 20 9.20 -10.30 3.43
C PHE A 20 9.87 -9.38 2.40
N PRO A 21 10.35 -9.91 1.26
CA PRO A 21 11.02 -9.11 0.27
C PRO A 21 10.04 -8.10 -0.31
N VAL A 22 10.52 -6.88 -0.49
CA VAL A 22 9.77 -5.83 -1.18
C VAL A 22 9.45 -6.31 -2.59
N VAL A 23 8.19 -6.21 -2.97
CA VAL A 23 7.79 -6.37 -4.37
C VAL A 23 7.80 -4.98 -5.00
N ASP A 24 8.82 -4.71 -5.82
CA ASP A 24 9.08 -3.36 -6.36
C ASP A 24 8.62 -3.25 -7.81
N PHE A 25 7.57 -2.48 -8.05
CA PHE A 25 7.04 -2.09 -9.36
C PHE A 25 7.24 -0.59 -9.62
N SER A 26 8.17 0.06 -8.93
CA SER A 26 8.47 1.48 -9.14
C SER A 26 9.11 1.75 -10.51
N HIS A 27 9.04 2.98 -11.04
CA HIS A 27 9.75 3.36 -12.28
C HIS A 27 9.40 2.52 -13.52
N GLN A 28 8.15 2.07 -13.64
CA GLN A 28 7.69 1.23 -14.76
C GLN A 28 6.69 1.93 -15.69
N HIS A 29 6.42 3.23 -15.47
CA HIS A 29 5.42 3.99 -16.23
C HIS A 29 4.00 3.42 -16.10
N ILE A 30 3.69 2.79 -14.96
CA ILE A 30 2.38 2.21 -14.70
C ILE A 30 1.36 3.33 -14.56
N THR A 31 0.28 3.25 -15.35
CA THR A 31 -0.90 4.12 -15.22
C THR A 31 -2.13 3.31 -14.81
N LEU A 32 -2.26 2.09 -15.34
CA LEU A 32 -3.39 1.19 -15.12
C LEU A 32 -2.91 -0.23 -14.74
N THR A 33 -3.84 -1.07 -14.29
CA THR A 33 -3.53 -2.46 -13.90
C THR A 33 -2.91 -3.25 -15.06
N GLU A 34 -3.33 -2.99 -16.30
CA GLU A 34 -2.86 -3.69 -17.51
C GLU A 34 -1.40 -3.41 -17.87
N ASP A 35 -0.81 -2.33 -17.33
CA ASP A 35 0.59 -1.98 -17.59
C ASP A 35 1.57 -2.87 -16.80
N ILE A 36 1.07 -3.63 -15.81
CA ILE A 36 1.90 -4.47 -14.94
C ILE A 36 2.25 -5.79 -15.63
N ASP A 37 3.53 -5.97 -15.96
CA ASP A 37 4.11 -7.29 -16.19
C ASP A 37 4.60 -7.87 -14.86
N ILE A 38 3.76 -8.73 -14.27
CA ILE A 38 4.01 -9.37 -12.97
C ILE A 38 5.35 -10.11 -12.90
N ASN A 39 5.98 -10.48 -14.03
CA ASN A 39 7.24 -11.21 -14.04
C ASN A 39 8.47 -10.31 -13.95
N THR A 40 8.27 -9.00 -13.91
CA THR A 40 9.35 -8.01 -13.99
C THR A 40 9.41 -7.06 -12.79
N PRO A 41 9.26 -7.52 -11.52
CA PRO A 41 9.55 -6.64 -10.41
C PRO A 41 11.02 -6.21 -10.47
N ARG A 42 11.28 -4.96 -10.12
CA ARG A 42 12.62 -4.42 -9.98
C ARG A 42 13.30 -5.10 -8.81
N VAL A 43 14.57 -5.44 -9.03
CA VAL A 43 15.45 -5.98 -8.00
C VAL A 43 16.82 -5.33 -8.16
N MET A 44 17.52 -5.13 -7.04
CA MET A 44 18.89 -4.65 -7.09
C MET A 44 19.83 -5.73 -7.62
N HIS A 45 19.59 -6.99 -7.21
CA HIS A 45 20.30 -8.15 -7.70
C HIS A 45 19.35 -9.31 -8.05
N PRO A 46 19.70 -10.20 -8.99
CA PRO A 46 18.85 -11.34 -9.37
C PRO A 46 18.49 -12.29 -8.21
N GLN A 47 19.26 -12.32 -7.13
CA GLN A 47 18.93 -13.12 -5.94
C GLN A 47 17.88 -12.46 -5.02
N ASP A 48 17.57 -11.18 -5.24
CA ASP A 48 16.60 -10.43 -4.43
C ASP A 48 15.17 -10.56 -4.98
N PHE A 49 14.96 -11.37 -6.02
CA PHE A 49 13.63 -11.62 -6.58
C PHE A 49 12.66 -12.11 -5.49
N PRO A 50 11.45 -11.50 -5.40
CA PRO A 50 10.47 -11.91 -4.41
C PRO A 50 10.05 -13.36 -4.62
N VAL A 51 9.85 -14.07 -3.52
CA VAL A 51 9.41 -15.48 -3.55
C VAL A 51 7.94 -15.54 -3.96
N SER A 52 7.61 -16.41 -4.91
CA SER A 52 6.23 -16.70 -5.30
C SER A 52 5.62 -17.85 -4.49
N GLY A 53 4.32 -17.78 -4.26
CA GLY A 53 3.50 -18.86 -3.70
C GLY A 53 3.08 -19.88 -4.75
N GLU A 54 2.21 -20.80 -4.35
CA GLU A 54 1.71 -21.88 -5.22
C GLU A 54 0.92 -21.37 -6.42
N SER A 55 0.30 -20.19 -6.33
CA SER A 55 -0.44 -19.58 -7.45
C SER A 55 0.46 -18.87 -8.46
N GLY A 56 1.77 -18.75 -8.18
CA GLY A 56 2.72 -17.96 -8.96
C GLY A 56 2.80 -16.48 -8.55
N LYS A 57 1.86 -16.00 -7.73
CA LYS A 57 1.87 -14.63 -7.17
C LYS A 57 2.88 -14.49 -6.03
N TYR A 58 3.30 -13.27 -5.74
CA TYR A 58 4.34 -13.01 -4.75
C TYR A 58 3.85 -13.13 -3.30
N LEU A 59 4.70 -13.68 -2.44
CA LEU A 59 4.54 -13.74 -0.99
C LEU A 59 5.23 -12.53 -0.36
N SER A 60 4.51 -11.40 -0.27
CA SER A 60 5.02 -10.18 0.35
C SER A 60 3.95 -9.44 1.15
N LEU A 61 4.42 -8.59 2.06
CA LEU A 61 3.63 -7.63 2.83
C LEU A 61 3.96 -6.19 2.43
N VAL A 62 4.88 -5.98 1.49
CA VAL A 62 5.37 -4.68 1.04
C VAL A 62 5.29 -4.58 -0.48
N LEU A 63 4.57 -3.57 -0.96
CA LEU A 63 4.40 -3.29 -2.38
C LEU A 63 4.85 -1.85 -2.68
N TRP A 64 5.82 -1.70 -3.57
CA TRP A 64 6.26 -0.39 -4.04
C TRP A 64 5.72 -0.15 -5.45
N LEU A 65 5.01 0.95 -5.60
CA LEU A 65 4.42 1.44 -6.84
C LEU A 65 4.82 2.91 -7.09
N ASN A 66 5.83 3.41 -6.37
CA ASN A 66 6.30 4.78 -6.44
C ASN A 66 6.99 5.11 -7.76
N ASN A 67 7.11 6.40 -8.11
CA ASN A 67 7.74 6.83 -9.37
C ASN A 67 7.06 6.21 -10.61
N ASN A 68 5.73 6.21 -10.63
CA ASN A 68 4.90 5.78 -11.76
C ASN A 68 3.96 6.94 -12.16
N GLU A 69 2.92 6.64 -12.94
CA GLU A 69 1.97 7.62 -13.48
C GLU A 69 0.54 7.32 -13.01
N ILE A 70 0.40 6.63 -11.86
CA ILE A 70 -0.89 6.27 -11.27
C ILE A 70 -1.60 7.56 -10.83
N ASN A 71 -2.85 7.74 -11.24
CA ASN A 71 -3.65 8.91 -10.87
C ASN A 71 -4.88 8.59 -10.01
N ASP A 72 -5.20 7.30 -9.88
CA ASP A 72 -6.38 6.80 -9.19
C ASP A 72 -5.98 5.64 -8.27
N THR A 73 -6.33 5.74 -6.98
CA THR A 73 -6.08 4.65 -6.03
C THR A 73 -7.04 3.46 -6.17
N SER A 74 -8.13 3.59 -6.93
CA SER A 74 -9.12 2.53 -7.14
C SER A 74 -8.51 1.24 -7.72
N ILE A 75 -7.50 1.40 -8.58
CA ILE A 75 -6.80 0.30 -9.25
C ILE A 75 -5.80 -0.43 -8.32
N VAL A 76 -5.40 0.17 -7.20
CA VAL A 76 -4.34 -0.38 -6.34
C VAL A 76 -4.74 -1.73 -5.73
N VAL A 77 -6.04 -1.92 -5.42
CA VAL A 77 -6.55 -3.21 -4.95
C VAL A 77 -6.47 -4.27 -6.04
N GLU A 78 -6.79 -3.91 -7.28
CA GLU A 78 -6.69 -4.81 -8.43
C GLU A 78 -5.23 -5.21 -8.68
N MET A 79 -4.32 -4.23 -8.71
CA MET A 79 -2.88 -4.43 -8.83
C MET A 79 -2.34 -5.37 -7.73
N ALA A 80 -2.66 -5.08 -6.47
CA ALA A 80 -2.26 -5.94 -5.35
C ALA A 80 -2.82 -7.36 -5.51
N THR A 81 -4.05 -7.51 -6.00
CA THR A 81 -4.69 -8.81 -6.21
C THR A 81 -4.03 -9.63 -7.31
N ILE A 82 -3.55 -9.00 -8.39
CA ILE A 82 -2.83 -9.72 -9.45
C ILE A 82 -1.37 -10.02 -9.06
N ILE A 83 -0.73 -9.14 -8.28
CA ILE A 83 0.67 -9.25 -7.88
C ILE A 83 0.87 -10.23 -6.71
N LEU A 84 -0.01 -10.20 -5.70
CA LEU A 84 0.23 -10.83 -4.41
C LEU A 84 -0.65 -12.04 -4.17
N GLU A 85 -0.08 -13.07 -3.54
CA GLU A 85 -0.81 -14.27 -3.11
C GLU A 85 -1.88 -13.91 -2.06
N ARG A 86 -1.57 -12.93 -1.19
CA ARG A 86 -2.41 -12.53 -0.05
C ARG A 86 -2.46 -10.99 0.09
N PRO A 87 -3.14 -10.27 -0.81
CA PRO A 87 -3.16 -8.80 -0.84
C PRO A 87 -3.71 -8.19 0.46
N THR A 88 -4.67 -8.83 1.12
CA THR A 88 -5.27 -8.35 2.37
C THR A 88 -4.31 -8.33 3.56
N LEU A 89 -3.13 -8.96 3.44
CA LEU A 89 -2.08 -8.93 4.44
C LEU A 89 -1.05 -7.82 4.21
N LEU A 90 -1.20 -7.00 3.17
CA LEU A 90 -0.32 -5.85 2.92
C LEU A 90 -0.21 -4.97 4.17
N MET A 91 1.03 -4.66 4.53
CA MET A 91 1.38 -3.81 5.68
C MET A 91 2.00 -2.48 5.23
N TRP A 92 2.60 -2.44 4.06
CA TRP A 92 3.23 -1.23 3.53
C TRP A 92 3.00 -1.11 2.02
N ILE A 93 2.43 0.03 1.62
CA ILE A 93 2.34 0.45 0.23
C ILE A 93 3.09 1.78 0.05
N ASP A 94 3.97 1.85 -0.96
CA ASP A 94 4.58 3.10 -1.40
C ASP A 94 3.97 3.54 -2.73
N LEU A 95 3.18 4.63 -2.71
CA LEU A 95 2.57 5.29 -3.87
C LEU A 95 3.17 6.69 -4.09
N SER A 96 4.31 7.01 -3.48
CA SER A 96 4.93 8.32 -3.64
C SER A 96 5.34 8.60 -5.08
N ASN A 97 5.46 9.88 -5.46
CA ASN A 97 5.91 10.26 -6.80
C ASN A 97 5.03 9.64 -7.91
N ASN A 98 3.72 9.82 -7.79
CA ASN A 98 2.73 9.45 -8.79
C ASN A 98 1.91 10.70 -9.17
N GLN A 99 0.74 10.53 -9.78
CA GLN A 99 -0.16 11.61 -10.20
C GLN A 99 -1.50 11.55 -9.44
N ILE A 100 -1.53 10.94 -8.25
CA ILE A 100 -2.76 10.68 -7.50
C ILE A 100 -3.39 12.00 -7.06
N SER A 101 -4.60 12.29 -7.53
CA SER A 101 -5.38 13.45 -7.06
C SER A 101 -6.52 13.07 -6.13
N GLU A 102 -7.01 11.84 -6.23
CA GLU A 102 -8.16 11.34 -5.46
C GLU A 102 -7.80 10.04 -4.73
N ILE A 103 -8.19 9.98 -3.46
CA ILE A 103 -8.13 8.77 -2.64
C ILE A 103 -9.50 8.11 -2.70
N ASP A 104 -9.53 6.83 -3.03
CA ASP A 104 -10.71 5.99 -3.14
C ASP A 104 -10.89 5.14 -1.87
N ASP A 105 -12.13 4.73 -1.57
CA ASP A 105 -12.43 3.99 -0.35
C ASP A 105 -12.02 2.52 -0.44
N VAL A 106 -11.67 1.99 -1.62
CA VAL A 106 -11.17 0.61 -1.78
C VAL A 106 -9.90 0.33 -0.94
N LEU A 107 -9.11 1.36 -0.58
CA LEU A 107 -7.94 1.17 0.28
C LEU A 107 -8.30 0.61 1.67
N GLN A 108 -9.57 0.71 2.09
CA GLN A 108 -10.07 0.10 3.33
C GLN A 108 -10.01 -1.45 3.33
N GLU A 109 -9.88 -2.07 2.16
CA GLU A 109 -9.68 -3.52 2.04
C GLU A 109 -8.34 -3.99 2.65
N PHE A 110 -7.34 -3.10 2.70
CA PHE A 110 -6.04 -3.36 3.32
C PHE A 110 -6.09 -3.18 4.84
N THR A 111 -6.89 -4.01 5.51
CA THR A 111 -7.10 -3.95 6.97
C THR A 111 -5.84 -4.09 7.82
N ASN A 112 -4.73 -4.57 7.28
CA ASN A 112 -3.42 -4.70 7.94
C ASN A 112 -2.43 -3.57 7.58
N LEU A 113 -2.82 -2.63 6.72
CA LEU A 113 -1.94 -1.57 6.22
C LEU A 113 -1.50 -0.64 7.35
N ASN A 114 -0.19 -0.63 7.62
CA ASN A 114 0.41 0.17 8.68
C ASN A 114 1.11 1.42 8.15
N ILE A 115 1.68 1.33 6.94
CA ILE A 115 2.48 2.37 6.30
C ILE A 115 1.91 2.65 4.90
N LEU A 116 1.54 3.90 4.66
CA LEU A 116 1.10 4.37 3.35
C LEU A 116 1.89 5.63 2.99
N TYR A 117 2.66 5.57 1.91
CA TYR A 117 3.34 6.76 1.39
C TYR A 117 2.60 7.33 0.19
N LEU A 118 2.19 8.60 0.30
CA LEU A 118 1.47 9.35 -0.74
C LEU A 118 2.13 10.71 -1.05
N HIS A 119 3.32 10.98 -0.50
CA HIS A 119 4.02 12.24 -0.77
C HIS A 119 4.34 12.41 -2.27
N SER A 120 4.49 13.67 -2.69
CA SER A 120 4.81 14.02 -4.09
C SER A 120 3.76 13.47 -5.07
N ASN A 121 2.49 13.79 -4.82
CA ASN A 121 1.33 13.48 -5.66
C ASN A 121 0.51 14.78 -5.92
N ASN A 122 -0.73 14.66 -6.38
CA ASN A 122 -1.62 15.78 -6.72
C ASN A 122 -2.81 15.92 -5.76
N ILE A 123 -2.72 15.38 -4.54
CA ILE A 123 -3.82 15.37 -3.57
C ILE A 123 -4.09 16.79 -3.07
N SER A 124 -5.28 17.32 -3.36
CA SER A 124 -5.69 18.65 -2.92
C SER A 124 -6.94 18.67 -2.02
N ASP A 125 -7.77 17.62 -2.10
CA ASP A 125 -9.05 17.58 -1.39
C ASP A 125 -8.91 16.90 -0.03
N ILE A 126 -9.18 17.66 1.03
CA ILE A 126 -9.22 17.16 2.41
C ILE A 126 -10.33 16.12 2.62
N ASN A 127 -11.42 16.18 1.85
CA ASN A 127 -12.50 15.19 1.96
C ASN A 127 -12.12 13.84 1.37
N GLY A 128 -11.02 13.73 0.60
CA GLY A 128 -10.48 12.42 0.21
C GLY A 128 -9.73 11.73 1.35
N ILE A 129 -9.18 12.51 2.29
CA ILE A 129 -8.34 12.01 3.37
C ILE A 129 -9.15 11.25 4.42
N ASP A 130 -10.39 11.65 4.68
CA ASP A 130 -11.24 11.03 5.71
C ASP A 130 -11.52 9.53 5.44
N LYS A 131 -11.47 9.09 4.19
CA LYS A 131 -11.59 7.69 3.78
C LYS A 131 -10.51 6.81 4.41
N LEU A 132 -9.32 7.37 4.66
CA LEU A 132 -8.23 6.67 5.34
C LEU A 132 -8.57 6.37 6.82
N ALA A 133 -9.59 7.04 7.40
CA ALA A 133 -10.09 6.73 8.74
C ALA A 133 -10.60 5.28 8.84
N ASN A 134 -11.05 4.70 7.71
CA ASN A 134 -11.55 3.34 7.62
C ASN A 134 -10.43 2.27 7.59
N ILE A 135 -9.16 2.68 7.68
CA ILE A 135 -7.99 1.80 7.81
C ILE A 135 -7.48 1.87 9.26
N PRO A 136 -8.04 1.07 10.20
CA PRO A 136 -7.77 1.23 11.63
C PRO A 136 -6.33 0.87 12.05
N SER A 137 -5.61 0.13 11.21
CA SER A 137 -4.21 -0.28 11.41
C SER A 137 -3.19 0.74 10.91
N LEU A 138 -3.62 1.77 10.16
CA LEU A 138 -2.73 2.77 9.58
C LEU A 138 -2.08 3.60 10.69
N ARG A 139 -0.74 3.68 10.68
CA ARG A 139 0.05 4.43 11.68
C ARG A 139 0.97 5.45 11.06
N THR A 140 1.50 5.16 9.88
CA THR A 140 2.43 6.04 9.17
C THR A 140 1.81 6.50 7.85
N LEU A 141 1.72 7.80 7.68
CA LEU A 141 1.22 8.45 6.47
C LEU A 141 2.18 9.55 6.02
N THR A 142 2.45 9.65 4.73
CA THR A 142 3.13 10.82 4.15
C THR A 142 2.23 11.45 3.09
N LEU A 143 2.16 12.77 3.12
CA LEU A 143 1.30 13.62 2.29
C LEU A 143 2.02 14.92 1.89
N HIS A 144 3.23 15.21 2.40
CA HIS A 144 4.03 16.35 1.96
C HIS A 144 4.25 16.37 0.43
N ASP A 145 4.54 17.55 -0.12
CA ASP A 145 4.66 17.76 -1.57
C ASP A 145 3.38 17.39 -2.34
N ASN A 146 2.23 17.54 -1.69
CA ASN A 146 0.92 17.54 -2.32
C ASN A 146 0.27 18.90 -2.09
N PRO A 147 -0.61 19.41 -2.99
CA PRO A 147 -1.30 20.69 -2.78
C PRO A 147 -2.02 20.84 -1.42
N ILE A 148 -2.47 19.73 -0.82
CA ILE A 148 -3.10 19.71 0.51
C ILE A 148 -2.17 20.17 1.63
N ASP A 149 -0.85 20.07 1.49
CA ASP A 149 0.13 20.44 2.53
C ASP A 149 0.14 21.95 2.83
N SER A 150 -0.42 22.75 1.93
CA SER A 150 -0.43 24.19 1.96
C SER A 150 -1.68 24.77 2.64
N ILE A 151 -2.60 23.92 3.10
CA ILE A 151 -3.80 24.39 3.81
C ILE A 151 -3.46 24.92 5.22
N PRO A 152 -4.20 25.91 5.74
CA PRO A 152 -4.02 26.38 7.10
C PRO A 152 -4.17 25.25 8.13
N ASN A 153 -3.25 25.19 9.10
CA ASN A 153 -3.23 24.17 10.15
C ASN A 153 -3.17 22.73 9.63
N TYR A 154 -2.67 22.50 8.41
CA TYR A 154 -2.56 21.21 7.73
C TYR A 154 -2.35 20.02 8.69
N ARG A 155 -1.23 20.01 9.43
CA ARG A 155 -0.88 18.91 10.35
C ARG A 155 -1.97 18.64 11.39
N THR A 156 -2.45 19.67 12.08
CA THR A 156 -3.51 19.54 13.10
C THR A 156 -4.82 19.07 12.47
N THR A 157 -5.16 19.56 11.28
CA THR A 157 -6.36 19.12 10.55
C THR A 157 -6.28 17.64 10.21
N ILE A 158 -5.17 17.16 9.66
CA ILE A 158 -4.99 15.74 9.29
C ILE A 158 -5.04 14.84 10.54
N LEU A 159 -4.33 15.20 11.62
CA LEU A 159 -4.31 14.38 12.85
C LEU A 159 -5.68 14.33 13.55
N ASN A 160 -6.49 15.39 13.45
CA ASN A 160 -7.86 15.38 13.97
C ASN A 160 -8.79 14.48 13.14
N LEU A 161 -8.60 14.43 11.81
CA LEU A 161 -9.36 13.55 10.92
C LEU A 161 -8.95 12.08 11.08
N LEU A 162 -7.66 11.84 11.29
CA LEU A 162 -7.05 10.52 11.34
C LEU A 162 -6.35 10.28 12.68
N PRO A 163 -7.10 10.15 13.80
CA PRO A 163 -6.53 9.98 15.13
C PRO A 163 -5.76 8.66 15.30
N GLN A 164 -5.87 7.71 14.38
CA GLN A 164 -5.04 6.50 14.42
C GLN A 164 -3.58 6.74 14.00
N ILE A 165 -3.26 7.88 13.35
CA ILE A 165 -1.93 8.15 12.81
C ILE A 165 -0.94 8.48 13.94
N ALA A 166 0.17 7.74 13.98
CA ALA A 166 1.27 7.94 14.93
C ALA A 166 2.44 8.72 14.30
N SER A 167 2.59 8.68 12.98
CA SER A 167 3.62 9.41 12.24
C SER A 167 3.02 10.00 10.97
N LEU A 168 3.09 11.33 10.86
CA LEU A 168 2.67 12.08 9.68
C LEU A 168 3.88 12.84 9.15
N ASP A 169 4.19 12.69 7.86
CA ASP A 169 5.28 13.38 7.17
C ASP A 169 6.63 13.21 7.89
N LEU A 170 6.93 11.95 8.25
CA LEU A 170 8.14 11.53 8.96
C LEU A 170 8.30 12.10 10.38
N GLN A 171 7.28 12.79 10.89
CA GLN A 171 7.24 13.34 12.24
C GLN A 171 6.29 12.54 13.12
N VAL A 172 6.85 11.88 14.13
CA VAL A 172 6.11 11.16 15.17
C VAL A 172 5.25 12.15 15.98
N HIS A 173 4.04 11.74 16.32
CA HIS A 173 3.17 12.42 17.27
C HIS A 173 2.94 11.51 18.48
N GLU A 174 3.48 11.90 19.63
CA GLU A 174 3.15 11.29 20.91
C GLU A 174 1.96 12.03 21.53
N TYR A 175 1.00 11.26 22.03
CA TYR A 175 -0.15 11.74 22.78
C TYR A 175 0.23 12.18 24.20
#